data_AF-A0A3B8PTM8-F1
#
_entry.id   AF-A0A3B8PTM8-F1
#
_cell.length_a   1.000
_cell.length_b   1.000
_cell.length_c   1.000
_cell.angle_alpha   90.00
_cell.angle_beta   90.00
_cell.angle_gamma   90.00
#
_symmetry.space_group_name_H-M   'P 1'
#
loop_
_entity.id
_entity.type
_entity.pdbx_description
1 polymer ?
#
loop_
_entity_poly.entity_id
_entity_poly.type
_entity_poly.pdbx_seq_one_letter_code
_entity_poly.pdbx_strand_id
1 'polypeptide(L)' 'MSRTVIASAAVKSKQDTRLVEALNLVLADTYALMALTHLAHWNVEGSGFFSLHKAFEDQYEEL' A
#
# COMPACT_ATOMS: atom_id res chain seq x y z
N MET A 1 -1.93 -23.27 -48.78
CA MET A 1 -2.25 -21.86 -48.46
C MET A 1 -1.43 -21.47 -47.25
N SER A 2 -0.41 -20.63 -47.44
CA SER A 2 0.62 -20.32 -46.44
C SER A 2 0.12 -19.43 -45.31
N ARG A 3 0.69 -19.69 -44.13
CA ARG A 3 0.43 -19.12 -42.80
C ARG A 3 0.61 -17.60 -42.75
N THR A 4 -0.15 -16.97 -41.85
CA THR A 4 0.37 -15.87 -41.02
C THR A 4 -0.01 -16.13 -39.57
N VAL A 5 0.97 -16.56 -38.78
CA VAL A 5 0.91 -16.54 -37.31
C VAL A 5 1.15 -15.09 -36.91
N ILE A 6 0.17 -14.45 -36.26
CA ILE A 6 0.39 -13.17 -35.59
C ILE A 6 1.31 -13.46 -34.41
N ALA A 7 2.60 -13.17 -34.56
CA ALA A 7 3.51 -13.13 -33.43
C ALA A 7 2.99 -12.05 -32.47
N SER A 8 2.48 -12.46 -31.31
CA SER A 8 2.30 -11.53 -30.20
C SER A 8 3.71 -11.01 -29.89
N ALA A 9 3.98 -9.76 -30.26
CA ALA A 9 5.22 -9.11 -29.90
C ALA A 9 5.38 -9.26 -28.39
N ALA A 10 6.37 -10.05 -27.96
CA ALA A 10 6.80 -10.09 -26.58
C ALA A 10 7.27 -8.67 -26.26
N VAL A 11 6.41 -7.88 -25.63
CA VAL A 11 6.82 -6.63 -24.99
C VAL A 11 7.83 -7.05 -23.94
N LYS A 12 9.11 -6.93 -24.27
CA LYS A 12 10.18 -7.02 -23.30
C LYS A 12 10.00 -5.81 -22.40
N SER A 13 9.14 -5.93 -21.40
CA SER A 13 8.94 -4.87 -20.43
C SER A 13 10.28 -4.65 -19.77
N LYS A 14 10.87 -3.49 -20.03
CA LYS A 14 11.99 -3.01 -19.24
C LYS A 14 11.37 -2.78 -17.87
N GLN A 15 11.48 -3.76 -16.97
CA GLN A 15 11.11 -3.61 -15.57
C GLN A 15 11.89 -2.38 -15.09
N ASP A 16 11.22 -1.24 -14.93
CA ASP A 16 11.86 -0.08 -14.32
C ASP A 16 12.03 -0.45 -12.85
N THR A 17 13.20 -0.99 -12.53
CA THR A 17 13.54 -1.49 -11.19
C THR A 17 13.24 -0.43 -10.14
N ARG A 18 13.41 0.86 -10.46
CA ARG A 18 13.08 1.97 -9.56
C ARG A 18 11.59 2.10 -9.30
N LEU A 19 10.74 1.84 -10.30
CA LEU A 19 9.29 1.83 -10.12
C LEU A 19 8.87 0.66 -9.20
N VAL A 20 9.43 -0.52 -9.42
CA VAL A 20 9.15 -1.70 -8.58
C VAL A 20 9.61 -1.46 -7.14
N GLU A 21 10.81 -0.91 -6.96
CA GLU A 21 11.34 -0.54 -5.65
C GLU A 21 10.48 0.51 -4.94
N ALA A 22 10.06 1.56 -5.65
CA ALA A 22 9.19 2.59 -5.10
C ALA A 22 7.82 2.04 -4.69
N LEU A 23 7.22 1.17 -5.51
CA LEU A 23 5.94 0.53 -5.18
C LEU A 23 6.07 -0.40 -3.97
N ASN A 24 7.15 -1.17 -3.87
CA ASN A 24 7.41 -2.02 -2.71
C ASN A 24 7.60 -1.20 -1.43
N LEU A 25 8.29 -0.06 -1.51
CA LEU A 25 8.47 0.84 -0.38
C LEU A 25 7.14 1.42 0.09
N VAL A 26 6.34 1.97 -0.83
CA VAL A 26 5.01 2.50 -0.49
C VAL A 26 4.13 1.40 0.12
N LEU A 27 4.14 0.19 -0.44
CA LEU A 27 3.39 -0.93 0.11
C LEU A 27 3.82 -1.26 1.55
N ALA A 28 5.13 -1.36 1.80
CA ALA A 28 5.67 -1.64 3.12
C ALA A 28 5.32 -0.53 4.13
N ASP A 29 5.47 0.73 3.73
CA ASP A 29 5.17 1.88 4.58
C ASP A 29 3.68 2.00 4.88
N THR A 30 2.79 1.69 3.94
CA THR A 30 1.33 1.66 4.18
C THR A 30 0.96 0.62 5.23
N TYR A 31 1.51 -0.60 5.15
CA TYR A 31 1.25 -1.62 6.17
C TYR A 31 1.85 -1.26 7.53
N ALA A 32 3.04 -0.66 7.55
CA ALA A 32 3.65 -0.16 8.78
C ALA A 32 2.77 0.94 9.41
N LEU A 33 2.28 1.89 8.61
CA LEU A 33 1.42 2.97 9.07
C LEU A 33 0.10 2.43 9.64
N MET A 34 -0.55 1.49 8.94
CA MET A 34 -1.79 0.83 9.41
C MET A 34 -1.60 0.13 10.76
N ALA A 35 -0.45 -0.52 10.98
CA ALA A 35 -0.14 -1.17 12.25
C ALA A 35 0.12 -0.15 13.36
N LEU A 36 0.81 0.95 13.06
CA LEU A 36 1.09 2.01 14.01
C LEU A 36 -0.18 2.75 14.45
N THR A 37 -1.10 3.01 13.52
CA THR A 37 -2.40 3.64 13.83
C THR A 37 -3.30 2.71 14.64
N HIS A 38 -3.33 1.40 14.35
CA HIS A 38 -3.97 0.41 15.23
C HIS A 38 -3.37 0.39 16.64
N LEU A 39 -2.03 0.40 16.74
CA LEU A 39 -1.35 0.42 18.03
C LEU A 39 -1.73 1.69 18.82
N ALA A 40 -1.77 2.84 18.16
CA ALA A 40 -2.18 4.10 18.78
C ALA A 40 -3.65 4.07 19.22
N HIS A 41 -4.55 3.52 18.40
CA HIS A 41 -5.96 3.33 18.74
C HIS A 41 -6.14 2.52 20.03
N TRP A 42 -5.42 1.40 20.18
CA TRP A 42 -5.55 0.55 21.37
C TRP A 42 -4.85 1.08 22.63
N ASN A 43 -3.79 1.87 22.50
CA ASN A 43 -2.96 2.29 23.64
C ASN A 43 -3.09 3.77 24.02
N VAL A 44 -3.91 4.56 23.31
CA VAL A 44 -4.14 5.96 23.68
C VAL A 44 -4.89 6.05 25.01
N GLU A 45 -4.44 6.96 25.88
CA GLU A 45 -5.03 7.21 27.20
C GLU A 45 -5.02 8.72 27.53
N GLY A 46 -5.76 9.12 28.57
CA GLY A 46 -5.74 10.49 29.10
C GLY A 46 -6.76 11.45 28.46
N SER A 47 -6.50 12.75 28.58
CA SER A 47 -7.41 13.78 28.08
C SER A 47 -7.51 13.71 26.55
N GLY A 48 -8.74 13.60 26.03
CA GLY A 48 -8.97 13.45 24.60
C GLY A 48 -8.98 12.00 24.11
N PHE A 49 -9.04 11.02 25.02
CA PHE A 49 -9.15 9.59 24.69
C PHE A 49 -10.15 9.32 23.56
N PHE A 50 -11.43 9.70 23.73
CA PHE A 50 -12.47 9.38 22.75
C PHE A 50 -12.21 10.00 21.37
N SER A 51 -11.75 11.25 21.31
CA SER A 51 -11.45 11.92 20.05
C SER A 51 -10.27 11.29 19.32
N LEU A 52 -9.20 10.95 20.05
CA LEU A 52 -7.99 10.38 19.46
C LEU A 52 -8.19 8.91 19.09
N HIS A 53 -8.85 8.14 19.96
CA HIS A 53 -9.21 6.75 19.70
C HIS A 53 -10.03 6.62 18.40
N LYS A 54 -11.02 7.49 18.20
CA LYS A 54 -11.80 7.53 16.96
C LYS A 54 -10.97 8.00 15.76
N ALA A 55 -10.15 9.05 15.92
CA ALA A 55 -9.31 9.54 14.83
C ALA A 55 -8.30 8.48 14.32
N PHE A 56 -7.72 7.67 15.21
CA PHE A 56 -6.82 6.58 14.80
C PHE A 56 -7.56 5.43 14.10
N GLU A 57 -8.81 5.13 14.51
CA GLU A 57 -9.68 4.18 13.81
C GLU A 57 -9.97 4.64 12.39
N ASP A 58 -10.48 5.85 12.24
CA ASP A 58 -10.79 6.42 10.93
C ASP A 58 -9.55 6.41 10.00
N GLN A 59 -8.36 6.68 10.55
CA GLN A 59 -7.12 6.64 9.78
C GLN A 59 -6.77 5.25 9.25
N TYR A 60 -6.86 4.18 10.05
CA TYR A 60 -6.49 2.84 9.55
C TYR A 60 -7.57 2.20 8.67
N GLU A 61 -8.83 2.63 8.80
CA GLU A 61 -9.92 2.14 7.94
C GLU A 61 -9.87 2.76 6.54
N GLU A 62 -9.28 3.95 6.39
CA GLU A 62 -9.18 4.69 5.12
C GLU A 62 -7.83 4.51 4.38
N LEU A 63 -6.88 3.75 4.93
CA LEU A 63 -5.62 3.38 4.25
C LEU A 63 -5.81 2.25 3.23
#